data_AF-R8ARA2-F1
#
_entry.id   AF-R8ARA2-F1
#
_cell.length_a   1.000
_cell.length_b   1.000
_cell.length_c   1.000
_cell.angle_alpha   90.00
_cell.angle_beta   90.00
_cell.angle_gamma   90.00
#
_symmetry.space_group_name_H-M   'P 1'
#
loop_
_entity.id
_entity.type
_entity.pdbx_description
1 polymer ?
#
loop_
_entity_poly.entity_id
_entity_poly.type
_entity_poly.pdbx_seq_one_letter_code
_entity_poly.pdbx_strand_id
1 'polypeptide(L)'
;MGQLTGRVWRIAALNLYRNRRRTVLSVCIIAIALFALTSAGGFGLYTYDSLRESTARDVGHLTISQQGYFAREEETPLANGLHFTPQMNRLLSANPAIVGIGPRIELTGLISNGAKSTIF
;
A
#
# COMPACT_ATOMS: atom_id res chain seq x y z
N MET A 1 -37.42 2.29 -41.06
CA MET A 1 -35.97 2.58 -40.90
C MET A 1 -35.21 1.56 -40.02
N GLY A 2 -35.83 0.48 -39.51
CA GLY A 2 -35.16 -0.49 -38.61
C GLY A 2 -34.44 -1.68 -39.27
N GLN A 3 -34.61 -1.93 -40.57
CA GLN A 3 -34.01 -3.09 -41.24
C GLN A 3 -32.64 -2.83 -41.88
N LEU A 4 -32.26 -1.56 -42.03
CA LEU A 4 -30.98 -1.18 -42.64
C LEU A 4 -29.81 -1.46 -41.68
N THR A 5 -29.98 -1.15 -40.38
CA THR A 5 -28.97 -1.32 -39.33
C THR A 5 -28.43 -2.74 -39.23
N GLY A 6 -29.31 -3.76 -39.21
CA GLY A 6 -28.89 -5.16 -39.13
C GLY A 6 -28.04 -5.62 -40.33
N ARG A 7 -28.34 -5.09 -41.53
CA ARG A 7 -27.58 -5.41 -42.74
C ARG A 7 -26.19 -4.77 -42.72
N VAL A 8 -26.06 -3.55 -42.19
CA VAL A 8 -24.75 -2.87 -42.07
C VAL A 8 -23.84 -3.58 -41.05
N TRP A 9 -24.38 -4.01 -39.90
CA TRP A 9 -23.63 -4.78 -38.91
C TRP A 9 -23.08 -6.08 -39.48
N ARG A 10 -23.89 -6.80 -40.26
CA ARG A 10 -23.46 -8.03 -40.93
C ARG A 10 -22.34 -7.78 -41.93
N ILE A 11 -22.44 -6.71 -42.72
CA ILE A 11 -21.42 -6.32 -43.69
C ILE A 11 -20.12 -5.90 -42.97
N ALA A 12 -20.21 -5.16 -41.86
CA ALA A 12 -19.05 -4.77 -41.06
C ALA A 12 -18.33 -6.00 -40.46
N ALA A 13 -19.07 -6.95 -39.88
CA ALA A 13 -18.49 -8.19 -39.33
C ALA A 13 -17.80 -9.04 -40.40
N LEU A 14 -18.40 -9.17 -41.59
CA LEU A 14 -17.79 -9.90 -42.71
C LEU A 14 -16.52 -9.21 -43.22
N ASN A 15 -16.48 -7.87 -43.24
CA ASN A 15 -15.27 -7.11 -43.58
C ASN A 15 -14.14 -7.33 -42.56
N LEU A 16 -14.49 -7.38 -41.28
CA LEU A 16 -13.57 -7.64 -40.18
C LEU A 16 -12.97 -9.05 -40.29
N TYR A 17 -13.82 -10.03 -40.58
CA TYR A 17 -13.42 -11.43 -40.78
C TYR A 17 -12.58 -11.64 -42.05
N ARG A 18 -12.82 -10.87 -43.12
CA ARG A 18 -12.04 -10.97 -44.36
C ARG A 18 -10.63 -10.39 -44.21
N ASN A 19 -10.47 -9.33 -43.42
CA ASN A 19 -9.20 -8.64 -43.19
C ASN A 19 -8.57 -8.97 -41.82
N ARG A 20 -8.57 -10.24 -41.41
CA ARG A 20 -8.17 -10.68 -40.06
C ARG A 20 -6.85 -10.10 -39.56
N ARG A 21 -5.80 -10.06 -40.40
CA ARG A 21 -4.48 -9.56 -39.99
C ARG A 21 -4.53 -8.09 -39.54
N ARG A 22 -5.22 -7.23 -40.29
CA ARG A 22 -5.35 -5.79 -39.96
C ARG A 22 -6.26 -5.57 -38.76
N THR A 23 -7.39 -6.30 -38.70
CA THR A 23 -8.29 -6.25 -37.56
C THR A 23 -7.59 -6.66 -36.26
N VAL A 24 -6.89 -7.80 -36.25
CA VAL A 24 -6.22 -8.29 -35.05
C VAL A 24 -5.19 -7.29 -34.57
N LEU A 25 -4.39 -6.71 -35.48
CA LEU A 25 -3.42 -5.68 -35.11
C LEU A 25 -4.10 -4.48 -34.42
N SER A 26 -5.18 -3.95 -34.99
CA SER A 26 -5.91 -2.83 -34.39
C SER A 26 -6.52 -3.18 -33.03
N VAL A 27 -7.12 -4.35 -32.89
CA VAL A 27 -7.70 -4.81 -31.62
C VAL A 27 -6.62 -5.01 -30.57
N CYS A 28 -5.46 -5.58 -30.93
CA CYS A 28 -4.33 -5.74 -30.02
C CYS A 28 -3.80 -4.40 -29.53
N ILE A 29 -3.66 -3.40 -30.40
CA ILE A 29 -3.23 -2.06 -29.99
C ILE A 29 -4.19 -1.46 -28.94
N ILE A 30 -5.50 -1.54 -29.20
CA ILE A 30 -6.52 -1.05 -28.26
C ILE A 30 -6.47 -1.84 -26.94
N ALA A 31 -6.35 -3.16 -27.01
CA ALA A 31 -6.29 -4.02 -25.84
C ALA A 31 -5.06 -3.72 -24.97
N ILE A 32 -3.89 -3.55 -25.58
CA ILE A 32 -2.64 -3.20 -24.87
C ILE A 32 -2.77 -1.82 -24.23
N ALA A 33 -3.32 -0.84 -24.95
CA ALA A 33 -3.51 0.51 -24.41
C ALA A 33 -4.47 0.52 -23.21
N LEU A 34 -5.60 -0.18 -23.31
CA LEU A 34 -6.56 -0.32 -22.21
C LEU A 34 -5.93 -1.06 -21.02
N PHE A 35 -5.25 -2.17 -21.28
CA PHE A 35 -4.56 -2.95 -20.24
C PHE A 35 -3.54 -2.09 -19.49
N ALA A 36 -2.72 -1.33 -20.21
CA ALA A 36 -1.73 -0.43 -19.61
C ALA A 36 -2.41 0.64 -18.75
N LEU A 37 -3.47 1.28 -19.26
CA LEU A 37 -4.19 2.33 -18.55
C LEU A 37 -4.86 1.82 -17.27
N THR A 38 -5.58 0.69 -17.35
CA THR A 38 -6.27 0.12 -16.19
C THR A 38 -5.30 -0.43 -15.17
N SER A 39 -4.21 -1.07 -15.61
CA SER A 39 -3.19 -1.61 -14.70
C SER A 39 -2.45 -0.49 -13.98
N ALA A 40 -2.07 0.58 -14.68
CA ALA A 40 -1.44 1.73 -14.06
C ALA A 40 -2.36 2.42 -13.03
N GLY A 41 -3.64 2.63 -13.38
CA GLY A 41 -4.62 3.21 -12.47
C GLY A 41 -4.88 2.33 -11.24
N GLY A 42 -5.06 1.02 -11.45
CA GLY A 42 -5.27 0.06 -10.37
C GLY A 42 -4.06 -0.08 -9.45
N PHE A 43 -2.85 -0.13 -10.03
CA PHE A 43 -1.60 -0.17 -9.27
C PHE A 43 -1.43 1.09 -8.41
N GLY A 44 -1.71 2.27 -8.97
CA GLY A 44 -1.65 3.52 -8.22
C GLY A 44 -2.57 3.51 -7.00
N LEU A 45 -3.84 3.16 -7.19
CA LEU A 45 -4.83 3.09 -6.11
C LEU A 45 -4.42 2.08 -5.02
N TYR A 46 -4.01 0.89 -5.44
CA TYR A 46 -3.56 -0.17 -4.52
C TYR A 46 -2.33 0.25 -3.73
N THR A 47 -1.39 0.96 -4.36
CA THR A 47 -0.18 1.45 -3.70
C THR A 47 -0.54 2.43 -2.58
N TYR A 48 -1.44 3.38 -2.83
CA TYR A 48 -1.88 4.33 -1.79
C TYR A 48 -2.57 3.64 -0.61
N ASP A 49 -3.46 2.68 -0.89
CA ASP A 49 -4.14 1.94 0.18
C ASP A 49 -3.16 1.08 0.99
N SER A 50 -2.23 0.41 0.30
CA SER A 50 -1.17 -0.38 0.93
C SER A 50 -0.26 0.47 1.81
N LEU A 51 0.11 1.67 1.34
CA LEU A 51 0.91 2.62 2.12
C LEU A 51 0.15 3.08 3.36
N ARG A 52 -1.14 3.44 3.22
CA ARG A 52 -1.98 3.85 4.34
C ARG A 52 -2.05 2.74 5.41
N GLU A 53 -2.29 1.51 4.98
CA GLU A 53 -2.39 0.35 5.86
C GLU A 53 -1.04 -0.01 6.50
N SER A 54 0.06 0.07 5.75
CA SER A 54 1.41 -0.16 6.28
C SER A 54 1.78 0.89 7.33
N THR A 55 1.58 2.18 7.02
CA THR A 55 1.87 3.27 7.98
C THR A 55 1.02 3.13 9.24
N ALA A 56 -0.26 2.78 9.11
CA ALA A 56 -1.15 2.55 10.25
C ALA A 56 -0.70 1.38 11.14
N ARG A 57 -0.14 0.31 10.56
CA ARG A 57 0.39 -0.84 11.31
C ARG A 57 1.76 -0.60 11.93
N ASP A 58 2.67 0.07 11.22
CA ASP A 58 4.06 0.23 11.64
C ASP A 58 4.24 1.35 12.67
N VAL A 59 3.64 2.51 12.43
CA VAL A 59 3.78 3.72 13.27
C VAL A 59 2.58 3.86 14.24
N GLY A 60 1.42 3.36 13.83
CA GLY A 60 0.15 3.65 14.50
C GLY A 60 -0.44 5.00 14.07
N HIS A 61 -1.63 5.31 14.59
CA HIS A 61 -2.34 6.54 14.27
C HIS A 61 -1.81 7.76 15.04
N LEU A 62 -1.30 7.53 16.25
CA LEU A 62 -0.73 8.56 17.10
C LEU A 62 0.37 7.95 17.96
N THR A 63 1.56 8.52 17.88
CA THR A 63 2.73 8.08 18.64
C THR A 63 3.01 9.08 19.75
N ILE A 64 3.10 8.59 20.99
CA ILE A 64 3.51 9.39 22.15
C ILE A 64 4.95 9.00 22.45
N SER A 65 5.85 9.99 22.49
CA SER A 65 7.24 9.81 22.90
C SER A 65 7.71 11.05 23.66
N GLN A 66 8.91 10.99 24.22
CA GLN A 66 9.54 12.14 24.87
C GLN A 66 10.46 12.89 23.89
N GLN A 67 10.68 14.18 24.14
CA GLN A 67 11.44 15.06 23.23
C GLN A 67 12.85 14.52 22.91
N GLY A 68 13.51 13.89 23.89
CA GLY A 68 14.85 13.32 23.73
C GLY A 68 14.93 12.23 22.64
N TYR A 69 13.84 11.48 22.42
CA TYR A 69 13.79 10.39 21.43
C TYR A 69 13.98 10.90 19.99
N PHE A 70 13.47 12.08 19.66
CA PHE A 70 13.62 12.66 18.32
C PHE A 70 14.85 13.57 18.17
N ALA A 71 15.35 14.11 19.28
CA ALA A 71 16.37 15.15 19.27
C ALA A 71 17.80 14.62 19.50
N ARG A 72 17.95 13.41 20.04
CA ARG A 72 19.25 12.85 20.46
C ARG A 72 19.41 11.43 19.95
N GLU A 73 20.61 11.10 19.51
CA GLU A 73 21.01 9.72 19.29
C GLU A 73 21.13 9.00 20.65
N GLU A 74 20.71 7.73 20.67
CA GLU A 74 20.76 6.88 21.86
C GLU A 74 22.04 6.02 21.83
N GLU A 75 22.89 6.16 22.86
CA GLU A 75 24.07 5.30 23.07
C GLU A 75 23.68 3.90 23.59
N THR A 76 22.57 3.82 24.34
CA THR A 76 22.02 2.57 24.86
C THR A 76 20.53 2.49 24.55
N PRO A 77 20.00 1.31 24.23
CA PRO A 77 18.59 1.19 23.89
C PRO A 77 17.69 1.69 25.01
N LEU A 78 16.65 2.45 24.67
CA LEU A 78 15.69 3.05 25.60
C LEU A 78 16.28 4.15 26.50
N ALA A 79 17.49 4.67 26.23
CA ALA A 79 18.04 5.80 26.97
C ALA A 79 17.10 7.01 26.94
N ASN A 80 16.42 7.24 25.80
CA ASN A 80 15.36 8.22 25.67
C ASN A 80 13.97 7.55 25.49
N GLY A 81 13.75 6.37 26.08
CA GLY A 81 12.44 5.71 26.09
C GLY A 81 11.39 6.43 26.95
N LEU A 82 10.12 6.32 26.54
CA LEU A 82 9.00 6.85 27.32
C LEU A 82 8.68 5.94 28.52
N HIS A 83 8.67 6.51 29.73
CA HIS A 83 8.19 5.81 30.92
C HIS A 83 6.66 5.73 30.93
N PHE A 84 6.11 4.60 30.49
CA PHE A 84 4.67 4.38 30.47
C PHE A 84 4.15 4.01 31.86
N THR A 85 3.27 4.83 32.45
CA THR A 85 2.72 4.61 33.80
C THR A 85 1.29 4.07 33.78
N PRO A 86 0.85 3.35 34.83
CA PRO A 86 -0.54 2.89 34.95
C PRO A 86 -1.57 4.03 34.99
N GLN A 87 -1.17 5.24 35.40
CA GLN A 87 -2.01 6.43 35.34
C GLN A 87 -2.25 6.89 33.90
N MET A 88 -1.21 6.93 33.07
CA MET A 88 -1.33 7.25 31.64
C MET A 88 -2.24 6.26 30.93
N ASN A 89 -2.10 4.97 31.22
CA ASN A 89 -2.97 3.96 30.62
C ASN A 89 -4.46 4.19 30.97
N ARG A 90 -4.76 4.54 32.23
CA ARG A 90 -6.13 4.86 32.66
C ARG A 90 -6.69 6.09 31.96
N LEU A 91 -5.89 7.16 31.81
CA LEU A 91 -6.32 8.37 31.12
C LEU A 91 -6.59 8.14 29.64
N LEU A 92 -5.73 7.38 28.96
CA LEU A 92 -5.89 7.03 27.55
C LEU A 92 -7.09 6.09 27.35
N SER A 93 -7.23 5.07 28.21
CA SER A 93 -8.35 4.11 28.12
C SER A 93 -9.71 4.73 28.46
N ALA A 94 -9.74 5.88 29.16
CA ALA A 94 -10.98 6.59 29.45
C ALA A 94 -11.58 7.29 28.22
N ASN A 95 -10.81 7.49 27.15
CA ASN A 95 -11.29 8.13 25.94
C ASN A 95 -11.92 7.09 25.00
N PRO A 96 -13.23 7.18 24.68
CA PRO A 96 -13.91 6.21 23.83
C PRO A 96 -13.42 6.21 22.38
N ALA A 97 -12.69 7.23 21.94
CA ALA A 97 -12.09 7.27 20.59
C ALA A 97 -10.84 6.38 20.45
N ILE A 98 -10.25 5.93 21.56
CA ILE A 98 -9.03 5.11 21.54
C ILE A 98 -9.43 3.63 21.47
N VAL A 99 -9.24 3.02 20.30
CA VAL A 99 -9.57 1.61 20.04
C VAL A 99 -8.55 0.65 20.65
N GLY A 100 -7.29 1.06 20.76
CA GLY A 100 -6.22 0.22 21.30
C GLY A 100 -4.95 1.01 21.58
N ILE A 101 -4.16 0.51 22.54
CA ILE A 101 -2.88 1.08 22.94
C ILE A 101 -1.83 -0.03 22.82
N GLY A 102 -0.83 0.19 21.97
CA GLY A 102 0.28 -0.74 21.77
C GLY A 102 1.60 -0.13 22.22
N PRO A 103 2.21 -0.57 23.34
CA PRO A 103 3.56 -0.16 23.70
C PRO A 103 4.54 -0.72 22.68
N ARG A 104 5.50 0.10 22.25
CA ARG A 104 6.49 -0.23 21.22
C ARG A 104 7.89 0.05 21.71
N ILE A 105 8.81 -0.85 21.42
CA ILE A 105 10.24 -0.73 21.71
C ILE A 105 10.98 -1.00 20.40
N GLU A 106 11.76 -0.04 19.93
CA GLU A 106 12.69 -0.23 18.81
C GLU A 106 14.08 -0.57 19.36
N LEU A 107 14.69 -1.60 18.79
CA LEU A 107 16.01 -2.08 19.16
C LEU A 107 16.75 -2.34 17.86
N THR A 108 17.97 -1.81 17.76
CA THR A 108 18.88 -2.12 16.65
C THR A 108 20.10 -2.81 17.25
N GLY A 109 20.52 -3.92 16.66
CA GLY A 109 21.64 -4.69 17.18
C GLY A 109 22.22 -5.71 16.20
N LEU A 110 23.37 -6.25 16.58
CA LEU A 110 24.00 -7.36 15.88
C LEU A 110 23.73 -8.64 16.66
N ILE A 111 23.16 -9.64 16.00
CA ILE A 111 23.06 -10.99 16.55
C ILE A 111 24.04 -11.87 15.77
N SER A 112 24.86 -12.62 16.50
CA SER A 112 25.87 -13.52 15.93
C SER A 112 25.84 -14.88 16.60
N ASN A 113 26.04 -15.93 15.83
CA ASN A 113 26.28 -17.29 16.34
C ASN A 113 27.77 -17.69 16.33
N GLY A 114 28.67 -16.72 16.15
CA GLY A 114 30.12 -16.93 16.05
C GLY A 114 30.63 -17.24 14.64
N ALA A 115 29.81 -17.80 13.74
CA ALA A 115 30.16 -18.05 12.34
C ALA A 115 29.54 -17.03 11.38
N LYS A 116 28.39 -16.46 11.74
CA LYS A 116 27.67 -15.48 10.95
C LYS A 116 27.02 -14.45 11.86
N SER A 117 27.15 -13.17 11.47
CA SER A 117 26.50 -12.04 12.12
C SER A 117 25.47 -11.44 11.17
N THR A 118 24.35 -10.96 11.70
CA THR A 118 23.31 -10.24 10.95
C THR A 118 22.83 -9.04 11.77
N ILE A 119 22.53 -7.94 11.08
CA ILE A 119 22.00 -6.71 11.66
C ILE A 119 20.48 -6.85 11.71
N PHE A 120 19.89 -6.43 12.83
CA PHE A 120 18.46 -6.38 13.06
C PHE A 120 18.11 -5.00 13.62
#